data_AF-Q7X1R9-F1
#
_entry.id   AF-Q7X1R9-F1
#
_cell.length_a   1.000
_cell.length_b   1.000
_cell.length_c   1.000
_cell.angle_alpha   90.00
_cell.angle_beta   90.00
_cell.angle_gamma   90.00
#
_symmetry.space_group_name_H-M   'P 1'
#
loop_
_entity.id
_entity.type
_entity.pdbx_description
1 polymer ?
#
loop_
_entity_poly.entity_id
_entity_poly.type
_entity_poly.pdbx_seq_one_letter_code
_entity_poly.pdbx_strand_id
1 'polypeptide(L)'
;MNPIQTRFSNVEALRHSEVDVQELKAHGQIEVGGKCYDIRAAANNDLTVQRSDKQMAMSKFFKKAGLSGSSGSQSDQIAQVLNDKRGSSVPRLIRQGQTHLGRMQFNIEEGQGSSAATSVQNSRLPNGRLVNSSILQWAEKAKANGSTSTSALYQIYAKELPRVELLPRTEHRACLAHMYKLNGKDGISIWPQFLDGVRGLQLKHDTKVFMMNNPKAADEFYKIERSGTQFPDEAVKARLTINVKPQFQKAMVDAAVRLTAERHDIITAKVAGPAKIGTITDAAVFYVSGDFSAAQTLAKELQALLPDDAFINHTPAGMQSMGKGLCYAERTPQDRTSHGMSRASIIESALADTSRSSLEKKLRNAFKSAGYNPDNPAFRLE
;
A
#
# COMPACT_ATOMS: atom_id res chain seq x y z
N MET A 1 20.56 -38.58 17.44
CA MET A 1 19.70 -37.43 17.11
C MET A 1 18.60 -37.39 18.16
N ASN A 2 18.48 -36.29 18.90
CA ASN A 2 17.40 -36.11 19.87
C ASN A 2 16.08 -35.91 19.11
N PRO A 3 14.96 -36.49 19.57
CA PRO A 3 13.67 -36.25 18.94
C PRO A 3 13.30 -34.78 19.07
N ILE A 4 12.95 -34.15 17.95
CA ILE A 4 12.57 -32.74 17.90
C ILE A 4 11.31 -32.54 18.73
N GLN A 5 11.42 -31.76 19.80
CA GLN A 5 10.30 -31.50 20.69
C GLN A 5 9.40 -30.42 20.08
N THR A 6 8.28 -30.82 19.49
CA THR A 6 7.30 -29.92 18.84
C THR A 6 6.03 -29.71 19.67
N ARG A 7 5.97 -30.25 20.89
CA ARG A 7 4.78 -30.20 21.76
C ARG A 7 5.10 -29.59 23.13
N PHE A 8 4.31 -28.58 23.51
CA PHE A 8 4.45 -27.85 24.76
C PHE A 8 3.10 -27.70 25.46
N SER A 9 3.09 -27.78 26.78
CA SER A 9 1.86 -27.70 27.57
C SER A 9 1.25 -26.29 27.61
N ASN A 10 2.05 -25.24 27.44
CA ASN A 10 1.61 -23.84 27.30
C ASN A 10 2.76 -22.96 26.74
N VAL A 11 2.48 -21.66 26.51
CA VAL A 11 3.44 -20.69 25.95
C VAL A 11 4.66 -20.48 26.85
N GLU A 12 4.48 -20.57 28.18
CA GLU A 12 5.58 -20.39 29.13
C GLU A 12 6.53 -21.59 29.13
N ALA A 13 5.98 -22.81 29.00
CA ALA A 13 6.78 -24.01 28.79
C ALA A 13 7.58 -23.94 27.48
N LEU A 14 7.02 -23.37 26.41
CA LEU A 14 7.76 -23.09 25.18
C LEU A 14 8.87 -22.04 25.42
N ARG A 15 8.59 -20.97 26.17
CA ARG A 15 9.56 -19.90 26.49
C ARG A 15 10.80 -20.41 27.19
N HIS A 16 10.67 -21.38 28.09
CA HIS A 16 11.80 -21.94 28.85
C HIS A 16 12.42 -23.20 28.23
N SER A 17 11.95 -23.63 27.05
CA SER A 17 12.49 -24.81 26.36
C SER A 17 13.76 -24.54 25.54
N GLU A 18 14.61 -25.56 25.36
CA GLU A 18 15.80 -25.52 24.49
C GLU A 18 15.49 -25.93 23.05
N VAL A 19 14.41 -25.39 22.47
CA VAL A 19 13.97 -25.79 21.13
C VAL A 19 14.79 -25.10 20.03
N ASP A 20 15.27 -25.88 19.06
CA ASP A 20 15.94 -25.34 17.88
C ASP A 20 14.91 -24.75 16.91
N VAL A 21 14.91 -23.42 16.83
CA VAL A 21 13.98 -22.64 16.01
C VAL A 21 14.19 -22.87 14.51
N GLN A 22 15.40 -23.20 14.06
CA GLN A 22 15.67 -23.51 12.65
C GLN A 22 15.12 -24.89 12.28
N GLU A 23 15.27 -25.87 13.17
CA GLU A 23 14.75 -27.22 12.95
C GLU A 23 13.21 -27.24 13.02
N LEU A 24 12.61 -26.49 13.95
CA LEU A 24 11.15 -26.27 14.00
C LEU A 24 10.58 -25.64 12.73
N LYS A 25 11.29 -24.70 12.13
CA LYS A 25 10.88 -24.07 10.85
C LYS A 25 10.83 -25.09 9.72
N ALA A 26 11.73 -26.08 9.71
CA ALA A 26 11.73 -27.15 8.71
C ALA A 26 10.53 -28.10 8.86
N HIS A 27 10.06 -28.33 10.09
CA HIS A 27 8.86 -29.12 10.37
C HIS A 27 7.56 -28.36 10.13
N GLY A 28 7.60 -27.02 10.20
CA GLY A 28 6.51 -26.13 9.81
C GLY A 28 5.30 -26.11 10.76
N GLN A 29 5.30 -26.90 11.83
CA GLN A 29 4.20 -26.99 12.80
C GLN A 29 4.68 -27.16 14.24
N ILE A 30 3.91 -26.61 15.19
CA ILE A 30 4.14 -26.72 16.63
C ILE A 30 2.81 -26.85 17.38
N GLU A 31 2.78 -27.64 18.45
CA GLU A 31 1.63 -27.79 19.32
C GLU A 31 1.89 -27.11 20.67
N VAL A 32 1.03 -26.16 21.05
CA VAL A 32 1.15 -25.43 22.32
C VAL A 32 -0.19 -25.41 23.03
N GLY A 33 -0.26 -26.01 24.22
CA GLY A 33 -1.50 -26.11 25.00
C GLY A 33 -2.59 -26.92 24.31
N GLY A 34 -2.21 -28.01 23.63
CA GLY A 34 -3.13 -28.91 22.94
C GLY A 34 -3.71 -28.37 21.63
N LYS A 35 -3.15 -27.26 21.10
CA LYS A 35 -3.57 -26.65 19.83
C LYS A 35 -2.40 -26.65 18.86
N CYS A 36 -2.66 -27.01 17.59
CA CYS A 36 -1.65 -27.00 16.53
C CYS A 36 -1.58 -25.63 15.85
N TYR A 37 -0.34 -25.21 15.56
CA TYR A 37 -0.03 -23.97 14.89
C TYR A 37 0.98 -24.22 13.76
N ASP A 38 0.76 -23.59 12.61
CA ASP A 38 1.68 -23.55 11.50
C ASP A 38 2.69 -22.42 11.72
N ILE A 39 3.97 -22.74 11.57
CA ILE A 39 5.07 -21.79 11.64
C ILE A 39 5.47 -21.42 10.21
N ARG A 40 5.51 -20.12 9.91
CA ARG A 40 5.94 -19.60 8.61
C ARG A 40 6.93 -18.46 8.78
N ALA A 41 7.92 -18.39 7.91
CA ALA A 41 8.75 -17.20 7.82
C ALA A 41 7.99 -16.09 7.06
N ALA A 42 7.88 -14.93 7.67
CA ALA A 42 7.45 -13.70 7.02
C ALA A 42 8.59 -13.12 6.15
N ALA A 43 8.25 -12.17 5.29
CA ALA A 43 9.17 -11.57 4.31
C ALA A 43 10.36 -10.82 4.95
N ASN A 44 10.24 -10.41 6.22
CA ASN A 44 11.32 -9.82 7.02
C ASN A 44 12.16 -10.87 7.77
N ASN A 45 11.97 -12.14 7.41
CA ASN A 45 12.59 -13.31 8.02
C ASN A 45 12.07 -13.65 9.43
N ASP A 46 11.17 -12.86 10.03
CA ASP A 46 10.55 -13.18 11.33
C ASP A 46 9.60 -14.37 11.21
N LEU A 47 9.48 -15.14 12.27
CA LEU A 47 8.52 -16.22 12.34
C LEU A 47 7.14 -15.66 12.68
N THR A 48 6.17 -16.03 11.86
CA THR A 48 4.74 -15.83 12.09
C THR A 48 4.13 -17.18 12.39
N VAL A 49 3.17 -17.17 13.31
CA VAL A 49 2.52 -18.37 13.79
C VAL A 49 1.03 -18.19 13.55
N GLN A 50 0.41 -19.16 12.89
CA GLN A 50 -1.02 -19.16 12.65
C GLN A 50 -1.61 -20.47 13.15
N ARG A 51 -2.79 -20.43 13.77
CA ARG A 51 -3.45 -21.65 14.21
C ARG A 51 -3.81 -22.51 13.00
N SER A 52 -3.42 -23.79 13.04
CA SER A 52 -3.75 -24.75 12.00
C SER A 52 -5.20 -25.17 12.19
N ASP A 53 -6.14 -24.48 11.54
CA ASP A 53 -7.57 -24.82 11.59
C ASP A 53 -7.89 -26.08 10.77
N LYS A 54 -7.04 -27.11 10.83
CA LYS A 54 -7.29 -28.47 10.36
C LYS A 54 -7.53 -29.37 11.57
N GLN A 55 -8.60 -29.09 12.30
CA GLN A 55 -9.31 -30.15 13.03
C GLN A 55 -10.74 -30.22 12.55
N MET A 56 -11.11 -31.45 12.22
CA MET A 56 -12.30 -31.85 11.49
C MET A 56 -13.60 -31.44 12.17
N ALA A 57 -14.65 -31.34 11.35
CA ALA A 57 -16.04 -31.35 11.78
C ALA A 57 -16.27 -32.37 12.91
N MET A 58 -16.73 -31.88 14.07
CA MET A 58 -17.66 -32.52 15.02
C MET A 58 -17.74 -31.66 16.29
N SER A 59 -18.64 -30.67 16.29
CA SER A 59 -19.48 -30.30 17.45
C SER A 59 -20.23 -28.99 17.18
N LYS A 60 -21.55 -29.13 16.97
CA LYS A 60 -22.52 -28.09 17.33
C LYS A 60 -22.53 -27.94 18.87
N PHE A 61 -23.12 -26.84 19.37
CA PHE A 61 -23.34 -26.43 20.78
C PHE A 61 -22.14 -25.67 21.40
N PHE A 62 -22.19 -24.38 21.74
CA PHE A 62 -23.15 -23.65 22.58
C PHE A 62 -23.21 -22.12 22.28
N LYS A 63 -24.29 -21.50 22.79
CA LYS A 63 -24.62 -20.07 22.82
C LYS A 63 -23.72 -19.22 23.76
N LYS A 64 -23.75 -17.91 23.45
CA LYS A 64 -23.79 -16.70 24.32
C LYS A 64 -22.50 -16.09 24.91
N ALA A 65 -22.34 -14.81 24.52
CA ALA A 65 -22.06 -13.60 25.32
C ALA A 65 -20.75 -13.45 26.11
N GLY A 66 -20.12 -12.29 25.88
CA GLY A 66 -19.49 -11.50 26.94
C GLY A 66 -17.97 -11.41 26.92
N LEU A 67 -17.48 -10.17 26.74
CA LEU A 67 -16.24 -9.58 27.30
C LEU A 67 -14.88 -10.15 26.88
N SER A 68 -14.10 -9.31 26.19
CA SER A 68 -12.72 -8.90 26.54
C SER A 68 -12.18 -8.07 25.37
N GLY A 69 -11.55 -6.90 25.57
CA GLY A 69 -10.55 -6.62 26.60
C GLY A 69 -9.19 -7.00 26.02
N SER A 70 -8.38 -6.00 25.75
CA SER A 70 -7.01 -6.08 25.23
C SER A 70 -6.18 -7.24 25.80
N SER A 71 -5.84 -8.22 24.96
CA SER A 71 -4.62 -9.03 25.09
C SER A 71 -4.28 -9.60 23.70
N GLY A 72 -3.01 -9.51 23.30
CA GLY A 72 -2.54 -10.01 21.99
C GLY A 72 -2.85 -11.49 21.83
N SER A 73 -3.17 -11.91 20.61
CA SER A 73 -3.63 -13.28 20.35
C SER A 73 -2.55 -14.30 20.76
N GLN A 74 -2.95 -15.50 21.21
CA GLN A 74 -2.01 -16.55 21.64
C GLN A 74 -0.98 -16.89 20.53
N SER A 75 -1.37 -16.72 19.26
CA SER A 75 -0.49 -16.84 18.10
C SER A 75 0.63 -15.79 18.09
N ASP A 76 0.30 -14.53 18.43
CA ASP A 76 1.28 -13.44 18.51
C ASP A 76 2.30 -13.69 19.64
N GLN A 77 1.83 -14.24 20.76
CA GLN A 77 2.70 -14.59 21.89
C GLN A 77 3.66 -15.73 21.54
N ILE A 78 3.20 -16.75 20.81
CA ILE A 78 4.06 -17.85 20.34
C ILE A 78 5.07 -17.33 19.31
N ALA A 79 4.63 -16.50 18.35
CA ALA A 79 5.51 -15.90 17.36
C ALA A 79 6.60 -15.04 18.02
N GLN A 80 6.25 -14.24 19.02
CA GLN A 80 7.21 -13.45 19.78
C GLN A 80 8.25 -14.32 20.47
N VAL A 81 7.85 -15.38 21.18
CA VAL A 81 8.78 -16.30 21.86
C VAL A 81 9.77 -16.95 20.88
N LEU A 82 9.29 -17.40 19.72
CA LEU A 82 10.14 -18.02 18.70
C LEU A 82 11.14 -17.02 18.09
N ASN A 83 10.72 -15.76 17.89
CA ASN A 83 11.61 -14.70 17.40
C ASN A 83 12.65 -14.28 18.45
N ASP A 84 12.27 -14.19 19.72
CA ASP A 84 13.19 -13.86 20.82
C ASP A 84 14.30 -14.94 20.98
N LYS A 85 13.94 -16.22 20.82
CA LYS A 85 14.90 -17.35 20.84
C LYS A 85 15.85 -17.36 19.64
N ARG A 86 15.42 -16.82 18.51
CA ARG A 86 16.27 -16.65 17.33
C ARG A 86 17.31 -15.53 17.53
N GLY A 87 16.95 -14.46 18.23
CA GLY A 87 17.85 -13.34 18.50
C GLY A 87 18.97 -13.64 19.52
N SER A 88 18.79 -14.69 20.32
CA SER A 88 19.72 -15.08 21.40
C SER A 88 20.83 -16.04 20.94
N SER A 89 20.86 -16.45 19.67
CA SER A 89 21.80 -17.44 19.12
C SER A 89 22.90 -16.89 18.19
N VAL A 90 23.24 -15.58 18.25
CA VAL A 90 24.35 -14.99 17.45
C VAL A 90 25.41 -14.30 18.35
N PRO A 91 26.73 -14.55 18.18
CA PRO A 91 27.78 -14.03 19.08
C PRO A 91 28.07 -12.53 18.88
N ARG A 92 28.18 -11.77 19.99
CA ARG A 92 28.61 -10.36 19.99
C ARG A 92 30.12 -10.23 19.72
N LEU A 93 30.49 -9.44 18.71
CA LEU A 93 31.87 -8.98 18.50
C LEU A 93 32.01 -7.53 18.97
N ILE A 94 32.86 -7.34 19.98
CA ILE A 94 33.28 -6.07 20.58
C ILE A 94 34.31 -5.42 19.65
N ARG A 95 34.23 -4.11 19.40
CA ARG A 95 35.38 -3.34 18.89
C ARG A 95 35.51 -1.99 19.58
N GLN A 96 36.47 -1.93 20.50
CA GLN A 96 37.13 -0.73 21.01
C GLN A 96 38.08 -0.14 19.95
N GLY A 97 38.37 1.16 20.03
CA GLY A 97 39.55 1.77 19.41
C GLY A 97 39.38 3.26 19.07
N GLN A 98 39.82 4.13 19.99
CA GLN A 98 39.95 5.59 19.84
C GLN A 98 41.12 5.97 18.91
N THR A 99 41.08 7.16 18.26
CA THR A 99 41.85 8.37 18.66
C THR A 99 41.88 9.49 17.59
N HIS A 100 41.51 10.69 18.04
CA HIS A 100 41.96 12.07 17.77
C HIS A 100 42.57 12.56 16.42
N LEU A 101 42.00 13.67 15.93
CA LEU A 101 42.60 14.96 15.48
C LEU A 101 41.49 15.69 14.67
N GLY A 102 41.17 16.97 14.75
CA GLY A 102 41.67 18.15 15.42
C GLY A 102 40.68 19.30 15.13
N ARG A 103 40.67 20.27 16.03
CA ARG A 103 39.78 21.43 16.20
C ARG A 103 39.87 22.45 15.06
N MET A 104 38.74 22.97 14.58
CA MET A 104 38.63 24.38 14.15
C MET A 104 37.20 24.90 14.30
N GLN A 105 37.05 25.89 15.18
CA GLN A 105 35.85 26.70 15.41
C GLN A 105 35.77 27.80 14.35
N PHE A 106 34.59 28.02 13.78
CA PHE A 106 34.17 29.33 13.30
C PHE A 106 32.70 29.54 13.72
N ASN A 107 32.50 30.46 14.67
CA ASN A 107 31.24 31.15 14.89
C ASN A 107 31.27 32.41 14.04
N ILE A 108 30.17 32.78 13.38
CA ILE A 108 29.68 34.16 13.14
C ILE A 108 28.20 34.06 12.73
N GLU A 109 27.37 34.53 13.65
CA GLU A 109 26.15 35.36 13.58
C GLU A 109 25.01 35.19 12.56
N GLU A 110 23.83 35.46 13.11
CA GLU A 110 22.49 35.62 12.55
C GLU A 110 22.38 36.78 11.57
N GLY A 111 21.41 36.72 10.64
CA GLY A 111 20.86 37.95 10.06
C GLY A 111 20.21 37.85 8.69
N GLN A 112 18.89 37.76 8.69
CA GLN A 112 17.95 38.40 7.76
C GLN A 112 17.85 37.91 6.30
N GLY A 113 16.60 37.77 5.87
CA GLY A 113 16.22 37.26 4.55
C GLY A 113 16.13 38.32 3.46
N SER A 114 16.14 37.86 2.22
CA SER A 114 15.16 38.24 1.19
C SER A 114 15.48 37.54 -0.14
N SER A 115 14.41 37.02 -0.74
CA SER A 115 14.05 37.17 -2.16
C SER A 115 14.99 36.66 -3.27
N ALA A 116 14.49 35.58 -3.89
CA ALA A 116 14.28 35.41 -5.33
C ALA A 116 15.45 35.06 -6.28
N ALA A 117 15.10 34.11 -7.15
CA ALA A 117 15.61 33.84 -8.48
C ALA A 117 16.78 32.87 -8.65
N THR A 118 16.46 31.84 -9.45
CA THR A 118 17.33 31.05 -10.33
C THR A 118 18.35 30.10 -9.70
N SER A 119 17.86 28.93 -9.26
CA SER A 119 18.46 27.68 -9.73
C SER A 119 17.52 27.06 -10.77
N VAL A 120 17.75 27.38 -12.05
CA VAL A 120 17.24 26.54 -13.13
C VAL A 120 18.08 25.28 -13.09
N GLN A 121 17.68 24.34 -12.23
CA GLN A 121 18.05 22.96 -12.45
C GLN A 121 17.30 22.54 -13.72
N ASN A 122 18.05 22.05 -14.70
CA ASN A 122 17.53 21.28 -15.83
C ASN A 122 16.90 19.97 -15.34
N SER A 123 15.87 20.02 -14.50
CA SER A 123 15.10 18.85 -14.17
C SER A 123 13.99 18.74 -15.21
N ARG A 124 13.97 17.62 -15.95
CA ARG A 124 12.84 17.22 -16.81
C ARG A 124 11.54 17.00 -16.00
N LEU A 125 11.58 17.22 -14.69
CA LEU A 125 10.53 16.95 -13.73
C LEU A 125 9.74 18.22 -13.41
N PRO A 126 8.42 18.13 -13.20
CA PRO A 126 7.60 19.27 -12.82
C PRO A 126 8.01 19.86 -11.47
N ASN A 127 7.71 21.14 -11.28
CA ASN A 127 7.84 21.83 -10.00
C ASN A 127 6.95 21.15 -8.93
N GLY A 128 7.56 20.70 -7.82
CA GLY A 128 6.87 20.02 -6.72
C GLY A 128 6.22 20.92 -5.68
N ARG A 129 6.12 22.24 -5.90
CA ARG A 129 5.53 23.19 -4.92
C ARG A 129 4.15 22.74 -4.43
N LEU A 130 3.25 22.37 -5.33
CA LEU A 130 1.89 21.94 -4.96
C LEU A 130 1.90 20.58 -4.24
N VAL A 131 2.77 19.66 -4.68
CA VAL A 131 2.93 18.33 -4.06
C VAL A 131 3.41 18.50 -2.62
N ASN A 132 4.49 19.25 -2.41
CA ASN A 132 5.02 19.56 -1.08
C ASN A 132 4.01 20.30 -0.20
N SER A 133 3.28 21.25 -0.77
CA SER A 133 2.23 21.98 -0.02
C SER A 133 1.12 21.04 0.46
N SER A 134 0.68 20.08 -0.38
CA SER A 134 -0.34 19.10 0.02
C SER A 134 0.14 18.16 1.14
N ILE A 135 1.40 17.73 1.08
CA ILE A 135 2.02 16.89 2.11
C ILE A 135 2.17 17.67 3.43
N LEU A 136 2.61 18.93 3.36
CA LEU A 136 2.74 19.78 4.53
C LEU A 136 1.38 20.00 5.20
N GLN A 137 0.34 20.33 4.43
CA GLN A 137 -1.03 20.50 4.94
C GLN A 137 -1.55 19.21 5.60
N TRP A 138 -1.25 18.05 5.01
CA TRP A 138 -1.60 16.75 5.60
C TRP A 138 -0.89 16.53 6.94
N ALA A 139 0.41 16.79 7.02
CA ALA A 139 1.19 16.67 8.26
C ALA A 139 0.73 17.66 9.34
N GLU A 140 0.44 18.90 8.98
CA GLU A 140 -0.07 19.94 9.89
C GLU A 140 -1.44 19.55 10.45
N LYS A 141 -2.35 19.06 9.60
CA LYS A 141 -3.65 18.56 10.04
C LYS A 141 -3.53 17.39 11.01
N ALA A 142 -2.58 16.48 10.78
CA ALA A 142 -2.31 15.37 11.70
C ALA A 142 -1.79 15.86 13.05
N LYS A 143 -0.84 16.80 13.03
CA LYS A 143 -0.28 17.43 14.24
C LYS A 143 -1.35 18.16 15.05
N ALA A 144 -2.21 18.95 14.37
CA ALA A 144 -3.30 19.69 15.02
C ALA A 144 -4.31 18.76 15.70
N ASN A 145 -4.55 17.58 15.12
CA ASN A 145 -5.48 16.59 15.65
C ASN A 145 -4.84 15.63 16.68
N GLY A 146 -3.57 15.83 17.07
CA GLY A 146 -2.83 14.90 17.94
C GLY A 146 -2.74 13.46 17.40
N SER A 147 -2.91 13.29 16.08
CA SER A 147 -3.15 12.02 15.42
C SER A 147 -1.98 11.69 14.50
N THR A 148 -0.85 11.31 15.09
CA THR A 148 0.43 11.19 14.37
C THR A 148 0.81 9.77 13.95
N SER A 149 0.01 8.76 14.31
CA SER A 149 0.28 7.39 13.89
C SER A 149 0.06 7.22 12.39
N THR A 150 0.81 6.31 11.74
CA THR A 150 0.63 5.99 10.31
C THR A 150 -0.84 5.74 9.95
N SER A 151 -1.56 4.94 10.75
CA SER A 151 -2.98 4.65 10.49
C SER A 151 -3.85 5.90 10.55
N ALA A 152 -3.61 6.80 11.51
CA ALA A 152 -4.40 8.03 11.64
C ALA A 152 -4.09 9.03 10.51
N LEU A 153 -2.81 9.14 10.13
CA LEU A 153 -2.37 9.89 8.95
C LEU A 153 -3.05 9.37 7.69
N TYR A 154 -3.07 8.06 7.46
CA TYR A 154 -3.77 7.47 6.33
C TYR A 154 -5.27 7.82 6.32
N GLN A 155 -5.94 7.84 7.47
CA GLN A 155 -7.35 8.25 7.56
C GLN A 155 -7.56 9.72 7.19
N ILE A 156 -6.58 10.60 7.41
CA ILE A 156 -6.67 12.00 6.96
C ILE A 156 -6.63 12.06 5.44
N TYR A 157 -5.70 11.33 4.81
CA TYR A 157 -5.62 11.19 3.35
C TYR A 157 -6.90 10.60 2.75
N ALA A 158 -7.39 9.48 3.33
CA ALA A 158 -8.56 8.78 2.81
C ALA A 158 -9.86 9.60 2.89
N LYS A 159 -9.90 10.64 3.73
CA LYS A 159 -11.04 11.56 3.86
C LYS A 159 -10.98 12.74 2.89
N GLU A 160 -9.90 12.90 2.14
CA GLU A 160 -9.79 13.92 1.10
C GLU A 160 -10.54 13.46 -0.17
N LEU A 161 -11.86 13.51 -0.12
CA LEU A 161 -12.71 12.96 -1.18
C LEU A 161 -12.98 13.98 -2.30
N PRO A 162 -13.09 13.53 -3.56
CA PRO A 162 -13.58 14.38 -4.64
C PRO A 162 -15.05 14.77 -4.38
N ARG A 163 -15.40 16.03 -4.68
CA ARG A 163 -16.78 16.51 -4.58
C ARG A 163 -17.54 16.18 -5.85
N VAL A 164 -18.34 15.12 -5.82
CA VAL A 164 -19.15 14.66 -6.96
C VAL A 164 -20.49 14.11 -6.51
N GLU A 165 -21.45 14.13 -7.42
CA GLU A 165 -22.69 13.37 -7.28
C GLU A 165 -22.39 11.88 -7.47
N LEU A 166 -22.87 11.06 -6.54
CA LEU A 166 -22.66 9.61 -6.59
C LEU A 166 -23.58 8.96 -7.61
N LEU A 167 -23.12 7.86 -8.21
CA LEU A 167 -23.96 7.10 -9.14
C LEU A 167 -25.16 6.49 -8.40
N PRO A 168 -26.41 6.65 -8.89
CA PRO A 168 -27.57 6.05 -8.27
C PRO A 168 -27.46 4.52 -8.17
N ARG A 169 -27.97 3.94 -7.07
CA ARG A 169 -27.92 2.48 -6.84
C ARG A 169 -28.57 1.66 -7.96
N THR A 170 -29.56 2.23 -8.64
CA THR A 170 -30.24 1.61 -9.79
C THR A 170 -29.30 1.33 -10.96
N GLU A 171 -28.21 2.10 -11.10
CA GLU A 171 -27.24 1.95 -12.19
C GLU A 171 -26.10 0.97 -11.87
N HIS A 172 -25.91 0.61 -10.60
CA HIS A 172 -24.75 -0.17 -10.16
C HIS A 172 -24.71 -1.55 -10.82
N ARG A 173 -25.88 -2.20 -10.95
CA ARG A 173 -25.98 -3.53 -11.59
C ARG A 173 -25.61 -3.48 -13.06
N ALA A 174 -26.00 -2.43 -13.78
CA ALA A 174 -25.66 -2.26 -15.19
C ALA A 174 -24.14 -2.04 -15.38
N CYS A 175 -23.50 -1.31 -14.46
CA CYS A 175 -22.04 -1.11 -14.46
C CYS A 175 -21.28 -2.43 -14.21
N LEU A 176 -21.71 -3.22 -13.21
CA LEU A 176 -21.09 -4.52 -12.91
C LEU A 176 -21.28 -5.51 -14.06
N ALA A 177 -22.48 -5.57 -14.65
CA ALA A 177 -22.74 -6.43 -15.81
C ALA A 177 -21.89 -6.02 -17.02
N HIS A 178 -21.71 -4.71 -17.27
CA HIS A 178 -20.83 -4.19 -18.31
C HIS A 178 -19.38 -4.62 -18.10
N MET A 179 -18.85 -4.43 -16.89
CA MET A 179 -17.50 -4.84 -16.54
C MET A 179 -17.32 -6.36 -16.70
N TYR A 180 -18.28 -7.18 -16.25
CA TYR A 180 -18.20 -8.64 -16.41
C TYR A 180 -18.25 -9.06 -17.90
N LYS A 181 -19.02 -8.36 -18.75
CA LYS A 181 -19.07 -8.63 -20.20
C LYS A 181 -17.70 -8.46 -20.87
N LEU A 182 -16.82 -7.64 -20.32
CA LEU A 182 -15.46 -7.43 -20.82
C LEU A 182 -14.46 -8.47 -20.29
N ASN A 183 -14.82 -9.21 -19.24
CA ASN A 183 -13.94 -10.22 -18.66
C ASN A 183 -13.73 -11.38 -19.63
N GLY A 184 -12.46 -11.64 -19.98
CA GLY A 184 -12.05 -12.66 -20.93
C GLY A 184 -12.05 -12.19 -22.40
N LYS A 185 -12.33 -10.91 -22.68
CA LYS A 185 -12.19 -10.33 -24.02
C LYS A 185 -10.78 -9.83 -24.25
N ASP A 186 -10.30 -9.92 -25.49
CA ASP A 186 -9.02 -9.35 -25.94
C ASP A 186 -7.81 -9.75 -25.07
N GLY A 187 -7.84 -10.97 -24.51
CA GLY A 187 -6.81 -11.46 -23.61
C GLY A 187 -6.74 -10.73 -22.27
N ILE A 188 -7.84 -10.11 -21.81
CA ILE A 188 -7.94 -9.41 -20.53
C ILE A 188 -8.77 -10.21 -19.52
N SER A 189 -8.32 -10.21 -18.28
CA SER A 189 -9.05 -10.74 -17.13
C SER A 189 -9.42 -9.62 -16.17
N ILE A 190 -10.65 -9.66 -15.66
CA ILE A 190 -11.17 -8.71 -14.68
C ILE A 190 -11.69 -9.49 -13.48
N TRP A 191 -11.29 -9.10 -12.27
CA TRP A 191 -11.75 -9.76 -11.04
C TRP A 191 -11.71 -8.81 -9.81
N PRO A 192 -12.54 -9.05 -8.79
CA PRO A 192 -12.47 -8.34 -7.51
C PRO A 192 -11.10 -8.53 -6.84
N GLN A 193 -10.50 -7.45 -6.32
CA GLN A 193 -9.15 -7.47 -5.75
C GLN A 193 -8.99 -8.49 -4.60
N PHE A 194 -10.04 -8.75 -3.80
CA PHE A 194 -9.95 -9.73 -2.71
C PHE A 194 -9.80 -11.18 -3.19
N LEU A 195 -10.01 -11.45 -4.49
CA LEU A 195 -9.74 -12.75 -5.13
C LEU A 195 -8.31 -12.85 -5.68
N ASP A 196 -7.43 -11.90 -5.37
CA ASP A 196 -6.00 -12.01 -5.67
C ASP A 196 -5.44 -13.34 -5.12
N GLY A 197 -4.79 -14.10 -5.99
CA GLY A 197 -4.28 -15.45 -5.69
C GLY A 197 -5.14 -16.58 -6.24
N VAL A 198 -6.43 -16.35 -6.52
CA VAL A 198 -7.30 -17.33 -7.19
C VAL A 198 -6.99 -17.34 -8.69
N ARG A 199 -7.08 -18.51 -9.35
CA ARG A 199 -6.68 -18.70 -10.75
C ARG A 199 -7.68 -19.56 -11.53
N GLY A 200 -7.55 -19.52 -12.86
CA GLY A 200 -8.24 -20.43 -13.77
C GLY A 200 -9.78 -20.35 -13.71
N LEU A 201 -10.43 -21.50 -13.86
CA LEU A 201 -11.89 -21.61 -13.89
C LEU A 201 -12.54 -21.15 -12.57
N GLN A 202 -11.87 -21.37 -11.43
CA GLN A 202 -12.36 -20.93 -10.12
C GLN A 202 -12.47 -19.40 -10.06
N LEU A 203 -11.41 -18.68 -10.48
CA LEU A 203 -11.44 -17.21 -10.52
C LEU A 203 -12.59 -16.69 -11.39
N LYS A 204 -12.79 -17.29 -12.56
CA LYS A 204 -13.86 -16.93 -13.49
C LYS A 204 -15.25 -17.16 -12.87
N HIS A 205 -15.43 -18.30 -12.18
CA HIS A 205 -16.67 -18.63 -11.49
C HIS A 205 -16.96 -17.66 -10.35
N ASP A 206 -16.00 -17.47 -9.44
CA ASP A 206 -16.17 -16.63 -8.25
C ASP A 206 -16.39 -15.17 -8.62
N THR A 207 -15.68 -14.68 -9.64
CA THR A 207 -15.89 -13.33 -10.19
C THR A 207 -17.33 -13.17 -10.67
N LYS A 208 -17.86 -14.14 -11.44
CA LYS A 208 -19.25 -14.08 -11.93
C LYS A 208 -20.23 -14.07 -10.77
N VAL A 209 -20.09 -15.02 -9.84
CA VAL A 209 -21.00 -15.16 -8.69
C VAL A 209 -20.99 -13.89 -7.86
N PHE A 210 -19.82 -13.33 -7.59
CA PHE A 210 -19.68 -12.12 -6.81
C PHE A 210 -20.32 -10.91 -7.52
N MET A 211 -19.92 -10.61 -8.75
CA MET A 211 -20.39 -9.42 -9.47
C MET A 211 -21.89 -9.43 -9.74
N MET A 212 -22.49 -10.62 -9.95
CA MET A 212 -23.90 -10.73 -10.32
C MET A 212 -24.85 -10.85 -9.13
N ASN A 213 -24.38 -11.37 -7.99
CA ASN A 213 -25.26 -11.77 -6.89
C ASN A 213 -24.92 -11.11 -5.55
N ASN A 214 -23.72 -10.54 -5.36
CA ASN A 214 -23.32 -9.99 -4.07
C ASN A 214 -23.65 -8.50 -3.96
N PRO A 215 -24.39 -8.05 -2.92
CA PRO A 215 -24.72 -6.64 -2.73
C PRO A 215 -23.49 -5.74 -2.48
N LYS A 216 -22.35 -6.32 -2.03
CA LYS A 216 -21.09 -5.58 -1.83
C LYS A 216 -20.30 -5.38 -3.12
N ALA A 217 -20.68 -6.02 -4.22
CA ALA A 217 -19.92 -5.95 -5.47
C ALA A 217 -19.75 -4.52 -5.98
N ALA A 218 -20.72 -3.65 -5.76
CA ALA A 218 -20.63 -2.25 -6.16
C ALA A 218 -19.56 -1.45 -5.39
N ASP A 219 -19.15 -1.91 -4.20
CA ASP A 219 -18.21 -1.24 -3.29
C ASP A 219 -16.81 -1.89 -3.27
N GLU A 220 -16.53 -2.76 -4.23
CA GLU A 220 -15.21 -3.39 -4.37
C GLU A 220 -14.32 -2.69 -5.38
N PHE A 221 -13.03 -3.01 -5.33
CA PHE A 221 -12.12 -2.73 -6.43
C PHE A 221 -11.96 -3.95 -7.33
N TYR A 222 -11.75 -3.68 -8.61
CA TYR A 222 -11.56 -4.70 -9.62
C TYR A 222 -10.21 -4.50 -10.30
N LYS A 223 -9.42 -5.56 -10.37
CA LYS A 223 -8.18 -5.60 -11.16
C LYS A 223 -8.50 -5.93 -12.61
N ILE A 224 -7.70 -5.38 -13.51
CA ILE A 224 -7.74 -5.57 -14.94
C ILE A 224 -6.31 -5.88 -15.37
N GLU A 225 -6.07 -7.09 -15.84
CA GLU A 225 -4.73 -7.57 -16.24
C GLU A 225 -4.80 -8.40 -17.51
N ARG A 226 -3.67 -8.52 -18.20
CA ARG A 226 -3.51 -9.46 -19.32
C ARG A 226 -3.56 -10.89 -18.80
N SER A 227 -4.47 -11.69 -19.35
CA SER A 227 -4.67 -13.09 -19.02
C SER A 227 -3.38 -13.88 -19.14
N GLY A 228 -3.07 -14.70 -18.14
CA GLY A 228 -1.90 -15.56 -18.13
C GLY A 228 -0.56 -14.84 -17.92
N THR A 229 -0.55 -13.51 -17.79
CA THR A 229 0.67 -12.77 -17.51
C THR A 229 0.83 -12.59 -16.01
N GLN A 230 2.04 -12.80 -15.50
CA GLN A 230 2.41 -12.43 -14.14
C GLN A 230 3.58 -11.45 -14.22
N PHE A 231 3.45 -10.36 -13.48
CA PHE A 231 4.51 -9.40 -13.34
C PHE A 231 5.06 -9.47 -11.91
N PRO A 232 6.39 -9.44 -11.76
CA PRO A 232 6.99 -9.30 -10.44
C PRO A 232 6.62 -7.91 -9.88
N ASP A 233 6.50 -7.80 -8.56
CA ASP A 233 6.12 -6.54 -7.91
C ASP A 233 7.09 -5.38 -8.24
N GLU A 234 8.35 -5.70 -8.49
CA GLU A 234 9.40 -4.76 -8.89
C GLU A 234 9.16 -4.13 -10.26
N ALA A 235 8.32 -4.74 -11.11
CA ALA A 235 7.98 -4.19 -12.41
C ALA A 235 7.16 -2.89 -12.29
N VAL A 236 6.45 -2.70 -11.17
CA VAL A 236 5.66 -1.49 -10.92
C VAL A 236 6.58 -0.37 -10.43
N LYS A 237 6.86 0.58 -11.31
CA LYS A 237 7.69 1.75 -11.01
C LYS A 237 6.88 2.98 -10.64
N ALA A 238 5.67 3.12 -11.18
CA ALA A 238 4.83 4.26 -10.90
C ALA A 238 3.35 3.91 -10.97
N ARG A 239 2.53 4.86 -10.53
CA ARG A 239 1.07 4.80 -10.66
C ARG A 239 0.54 6.09 -11.28
N LEU A 240 -0.46 5.92 -12.13
CA LEU A 240 -1.30 6.99 -12.65
C LEU A 240 -2.71 6.81 -12.08
N THR A 241 -3.11 7.70 -11.17
CA THR A 241 -4.46 7.78 -10.62
C THR A 241 -5.34 8.62 -11.54
N ILE A 242 -6.50 8.10 -11.89
CA ILE A 242 -7.52 8.75 -12.71
C ILE A 242 -8.76 8.98 -11.85
N ASN A 243 -9.29 10.20 -11.90
CA ASN A 243 -10.51 10.61 -11.23
C ASN A 243 -11.54 11.11 -12.23
N VAL A 244 -12.58 10.31 -12.43
CA VAL A 244 -13.70 10.59 -13.33
C VAL A 244 -15.02 10.65 -12.56
N LYS A 245 -16.00 11.40 -13.08
CA LYS A 245 -17.34 11.46 -12.49
C LYS A 245 -18.00 10.08 -12.55
N PRO A 246 -18.79 9.69 -11.53
CA PRO A 246 -19.34 8.33 -11.45
C PRO A 246 -20.18 7.86 -12.66
N GLN A 247 -20.86 8.77 -13.37
CA GLN A 247 -21.60 8.41 -14.58
C GLN A 247 -20.73 7.88 -15.73
N PHE A 248 -19.42 8.18 -15.73
CA PHE A 248 -18.48 7.70 -16.75
C PHE A 248 -17.79 6.39 -16.35
N GLN A 249 -18.29 5.69 -15.32
CA GLN A 249 -17.69 4.44 -14.85
C GLN A 249 -17.50 3.41 -15.98
N LYS A 250 -18.52 3.19 -16.82
CA LYS A 250 -18.44 2.22 -17.93
C LYS A 250 -17.37 2.62 -18.94
N ALA A 251 -17.33 3.89 -19.34
CA ALA A 251 -16.32 4.42 -20.28
C ALA A 251 -14.89 4.29 -19.71
N MET A 252 -14.71 4.54 -18.41
CA MET A 252 -13.42 4.34 -17.73
C MET A 252 -13.01 2.86 -17.72
N VAL A 253 -13.95 1.93 -17.52
CA VAL A 253 -13.66 0.50 -17.63
C VAL A 253 -13.27 0.13 -19.07
N ASP A 254 -13.99 0.62 -20.08
CA ASP A 254 -13.67 0.38 -21.49
C ASP A 254 -12.26 0.86 -21.83
N ALA A 255 -11.92 2.09 -21.42
CA ALA A 255 -10.58 2.65 -21.62
C ALA A 255 -9.50 1.85 -20.88
N ALA A 256 -9.76 1.42 -19.64
CA ALA A 256 -8.81 0.62 -18.87
C ALA A 256 -8.56 -0.76 -19.48
N VAL A 257 -9.61 -1.44 -19.95
CA VAL A 257 -9.48 -2.73 -20.66
C VAL A 257 -8.67 -2.56 -21.94
N ARG A 258 -9.03 -1.58 -22.78
CA ARG A 258 -8.36 -1.31 -24.05
C ARG A 258 -6.88 -1.01 -23.84
N LEU A 259 -6.55 -0.05 -22.98
CA LEU A 259 -5.16 0.35 -22.78
C LEU A 259 -4.34 -0.76 -22.15
N THR A 260 -4.89 -1.55 -21.22
CA THR A 260 -4.17 -2.69 -20.64
C THR A 260 -3.86 -3.77 -21.69
N ALA A 261 -4.74 -3.95 -22.68
CA ALA A 261 -4.53 -4.87 -23.80
C ALA A 261 -3.45 -4.33 -24.76
N GLU A 262 -3.52 -3.06 -25.12
CA GLU A 262 -2.68 -2.44 -26.16
C GLU A 262 -1.28 -2.03 -25.66
N ARG A 263 -1.13 -1.68 -24.37
CA ARG A 263 0.11 -1.11 -23.83
C ARG A 263 0.88 -2.04 -22.91
N HIS A 264 2.08 -2.45 -23.32
CA HIS A 264 2.93 -3.35 -22.54
C HIS A 264 3.55 -2.73 -21.28
N ASP A 265 3.66 -1.40 -21.20
CA ASP A 265 4.16 -0.69 -20.02
C ASP A 265 3.15 -0.59 -18.87
N ILE A 266 1.87 -0.90 -19.12
CA ILE A 266 0.86 -1.12 -18.07
C ILE A 266 1.04 -2.53 -17.52
N ILE A 267 1.37 -2.62 -16.23
CA ILE A 267 1.54 -3.88 -15.51
C ILE A 267 0.19 -4.44 -15.07
N THR A 268 -0.62 -3.59 -14.46
CA THR A 268 -1.96 -3.91 -13.99
C THR A 268 -2.75 -2.61 -13.87
N ALA A 269 -4.06 -2.68 -14.13
CA ALA A 269 -4.98 -1.59 -13.86
C ALA A 269 -5.96 -2.01 -12.78
N LYS A 270 -6.47 -1.01 -12.05
CA LYS A 270 -7.44 -1.20 -10.97
C LYS A 270 -8.52 -0.14 -11.09
N VAL A 271 -9.77 -0.56 -11.11
CA VAL A 271 -10.94 0.34 -11.18
C VAL A 271 -11.83 0.14 -9.97
N ALA A 272 -12.39 1.22 -9.45
CA ALA A 272 -13.37 1.18 -8.39
C ALA A 272 -14.73 0.71 -8.92
N GLY A 273 -15.45 -0.05 -8.09
CA GLY A 273 -16.84 -0.38 -8.33
C GLY A 273 -17.74 0.87 -8.33
N PRO A 274 -18.93 0.78 -8.93
CA PRO A 274 -19.80 1.94 -9.17
C PRO A 274 -20.24 2.68 -7.89
N ALA A 275 -20.36 2.02 -6.74
CA ALA A 275 -20.70 2.67 -5.46
C ALA A 275 -19.51 3.37 -4.80
N LYS A 276 -18.29 3.05 -5.25
CA LYS A 276 -17.04 3.50 -4.62
C LYS A 276 -16.46 4.74 -5.30
N ILE A 277 -16.78 4.98 -6.58
CA ILE A 277 -16.34 6.20 -7.27
C ILE A 277 -16.97 7.42 -6.59
N GLY A 278 -16.14 8.38 -6.19
CA GLY A 278 -16.56 9.57 -5.44
C GLY A 278 -16.48 9.42 -3.92
N THR A 279 -16.31 8.21 -3.39
CA THR A 279 -16.22 7.95 -1.94
C THR A 279 -14.80 7.60 -1.47
N ILE A 280 -13.85 7.61 -2.40
CA ILE A 280 -12.42 7.39 -2.20
C ILE A 280 -11.62 8.39 -3.05
N THR A 281 -10.32 8.49 -2.82
CA THR A 281 -9.41 9.42 -3.52
C THR A 281 -9.16 9.05 -5.00
N ASP A 282 -9.38 7.78 -5.36
CA ASP A 282 -8.93 7.20 -6.63
C ASP A 282 -10.07 6.43 -7.32
N ALA A 283 -10.58 6.91 -8.46
CA ALA A 283 -11.59 6.16 -9.22
C ALA A 283 -10.97 4.98 -10.00
N ALA A 284 -9.81 5.21 -10.62
CA ALA A 284 -9.01 4.19 -11.30
C ALA A 284 -7.52 4.43 -11.11
N VAL A 285 -6.71 3.38 -11.23
CA VAL A 285 -5.27 3.42 -11.09
C VAL A 285 -4.63 2.51 -12.14
N PHE A 286 -3.69 3.05 -12.91
CA PHE A 286 -2.79 2.27 -13.77
C PHE A 286 -1.44 2.15 -13.07
N TYR A 287 -0.97 0.93 -12.86
CA TYR A 287 0.38 0.65 -12.38
C TYR A 287 1.27 0.40 -13.58
N VAL A 288 2.34 1.17 -13.71
CA VAL A 288 3.18 1.22 -14.92
C VAL A 288 4.64 0.95 -14.61
N SER A 289 5.34 0.37 -15.57
CA SER A 289 6.81 0.19 -15.55
C SER A 289 7.58 1.33 -16.19
N GLY A 290 6.87 2.24 -16.88
CA GLY A 290 7.43 3.42 -17.53
C GLY A 290 7.77 4.56 -16.56
N ASP A 291 8.45 5.57 -17.10
CA ASP A 291 8.76 6.81 -16.40
C ASP A 291 7.64 7.86 -16.56
N PHE A 292 7.90 9.09 -16.12
CA PHE A 292 6.93 10.18 -16.23
C PHE A 292 6.54 10.53 -17.67
N SER A 293 7.46 10.39 -18.64
CA SER A 293 7.16 10.69 -20.04
C SER A 293 6.22 9.62 -20.64
N ALA A 294 6.45 8.35 -20.30
CA ALA A 294 5.52 7.27 -20.65
C ALA A 294 4.12 7.50 -20.02
N ALA A 295 4.08 7.94 -18.75
CA ALA A 295 2.83 8.27 -18.08
C ALA A 295 2.10 9.47 -18.72
N GLN A 296 2.83 10.48 -19.22
CA GLN A 296 2.24 11.59 -20.00
C GLN A 296 1.60 11.11 -21.30
N THR A 297 2.23 10.15 -21.98
CA THR A 297 1.66 9.55 -23.19
C THR A 297 0.38 8.79 -22.88
N LEU A 298 0.41 7.94 -21.84
CA LEU A 298 -0.78 7.22 -21.35
C LEU A 298 -1.91 8.19 -20.95
N ALA A 299 -1.59 9.30 -20.29
CA ALA A 299 -2.57 10.30 -19.90
C ALA A 299 -3.27 10.94 -21.12
N LYS A 300 -2.53 11.24 -22.19
CA LYS A 300 -3.10 11.77 -23.44
C LYS A 300 -4.00 10.75 -24.14
N GLU A 301 -3.58 9.49 -24.18
CA GLU A 301 -4.41 8.42 -24.75
C GLU A 301 -5.71 8.23 -23.95
N LEU A 302 -5.65 8.29 -22.63
CA LEU A 302 -6.83 8.27 -21.77
C LEU A 302 -7.78 9.44 -22.04
N GLN A 303 -7.24 10.65 -22.22
CA GLN A 303 -8.04 11.83 -22.58
C GLN A 303 -8.71 11.68 -23.94
N ALA A 304 -8.06 11.02 -24.91
CA ALA A 304 -8.67 10.75 -26.21
C ALA A 304 -9.78 9.69 -26.17
N LEU A 305 -9.78 8.81 -25.16
CA LEU A 305 -10.77 7.73 -24.99
C LEU A 305 -11.99 8.14 -24.15
N LEU A 306 -11.87 9.21 -23.36
CA LEU A 306 -12.90 9.64 -22.42
C LEU A 306 -13.43 11.02 -22.80
N PRO A 307 -14.72 11.30 -22.55
CA PRO A 307 -15.26 12.66 -22.73
C PRO A 307 -14.50 13.69 -21.88
N ASP A 308 -14.32 14.90 -22.41
CA ASP A 308 -13.61 15.99 -21.70
C ASP A 308 -14.24 16.32 -20.34
N ASP A 309 -15.56 16.22 -20.24
CA ASP A 309 -16.30 16.49 -19.02
C ASP A 309 -16.26 15.32 -18.03
N ALA A 310 -15.66 14.19 -18.38
CA ALA A 310 -15.57 13.03 -17.50
C ALA A 310 -14.65 13.26 -16.31
N PHE A 311 -13.59 14.04 -16.46
CA PHE A 311 -12.57 14.21 -15.44
C PHE A 311 -13.01 15.14 -14.29
N ILE A 312 -12.62 14.79 -13.06
CA ILE A 312 -12.86 15.59 -11.84
C ILE A 312 -11.59 16.35 -11.47
N ASN A 313 -11.71 17.60 -11.06
CA ASN A 313 -10.57 18.34 -10.50
C ASN A 313 -10.28 17.90 -9.06
N HIS A 314 -9.57 16.78 -8.90
CA HIS A 314 -9.12 16.25 -7.61
C HIS A 314 -7.73 15.64 -7.77
N THR A 315 -6.80 16.02 -6.89
CA THR A 315 -5.44 15.49 -6.82
C THR A 315 -5.18 14.98 -5.41
N PRO A 316 -5.01 13.67 -5.21
CA PRO A 316 -4.68 13.13 -3.89
C PRO A 316 -3.36 13.74 -3.37
N ALA A 317 -3.30 14.03 -2.06
CA ALA A 317 -2.11 14.62 -1.45
C ALA A 317 -0.85 13.77 -1.71
N GLY A 318 0.25 14.44 -2.09
CA GLY A 318 1.52 13.79 -2.42
C GLY A 318 1.62 13.24 -3.85
N MET A 319 0.64 13.50 -4.73
CA MET A 319 0.71 13.18 -6.15
C MET A 319 0.97 14.42 -7.02
N GLN A 320 1.68 14.22 -8.14
CA GLN A 320 1.88 15.23 -9.17
C GLN A 320 0.66 15.30 -10.09
N SER A 321 -0.02 16.45 -10.15
CA SER A 321 -1.07 16.66 -11.15
C SER A 321 -0.46 16.72 -12.56
N MET A 322 -1.11 16.06 -13.50
CA MET A 322 -0.81 16.07 -14.94
C MET A 322 -1.92 16.76 -15.75
N GLY A 323 -2.96 17.25 -15.08
CA GLY A 323 -4.18 17.73 -15.68
C GLY A 323 -5.39 17.39 -14.81
N LYS A 324 -6.57 17.86 -15.22
CA LYS A 324 -7.83 17.61 -14.53
C LYS A 324 -8.05 16.10 -14.40
N GLY A 325 -8.11 15.61 -13.16
CA GLY A 325 -8.40 14.20 -12.85
C GLY A 325 -7.27 13.23 -13.16
N LEU A 326 -6.07 13.69 -13.48
CA LEU A 326 -4.92 12.87 -13.87
C LEU A 326 -3.76 13.15 -12.93
N CYS A 327 -3.34 12.15 -12.15
CA CYS A 327 -2.36 12.33 -11.08
C CYS A 327 -1.31 11.22 -11.11
N TYR A 328 -0.03 11.56 -10.95
CA TYR A 328 1.09 10.64 -11.02
C TYR A 328 1.87 10.57 -9.71
N ALA A 329 2.34 9.38 -9.37
CA ALA A 329 3.34 9.21 -8.33
C ALA A 329 4.19 7.97 -8.58
N GLU A 330 5.48 8.08 -8.33
CA GLU A 330 6.42 6.97 -8.37
C GLU A 330 6.38 6.15 -7.08
N ARG A 331 6.91 4.94 -7.19
CA ARG A 331 7.04 4.00 -6.09
C ARG A 331 8.52 3.63 -5.95
N THR A 332 9.05 3.71 -4.75
CA THR A 332 10.40 3.20 -4.46
C THR A 332 10.39 1.68 -4.41
N PRO A 333 11.49 1.00 -4.82
CA PRO A 333 11.55 -0.47 -4.81
C PRO A 333 11.31 -1.11 -3.45
N GLN A 334 11.54 -0.39 -2.34
CA GLN A 334 11.35 -0.87 -0.97
C GLN A 334 9.90 -0.72 -0.48
N ASP A 335 9.11 0.13 -1.12
CA ASP A 335 7.71 0.37 -0.74
C ASP A 335 6.81 -0.71 -1.36
N ARG A 336 6.01 -1.37 -0.52
CA ARG A 336 5.06 -2.42 -0.93
C ARG A 336 3.62 -2.11 -0.50
N THR A 337 3.36 -0.86 -0.09
CA THR A 337 2.07 -0.43 0.45
C THR A 337 1.27 0.42 -0.56
N SER A 338 0.05 0.80 -0.20
CA SER A 338 -0.73 1.76 -0.99
C SER A 338 -0.09 3.15 -0.93
N HIS A 339 -0.42 4.02 -1.89
CA HIS A 339 0.15 5.37 -1.95
C HIS A 339 -0.03 6.13 -0.63
N GLY A 340 -1.28 6.30 -0.18
CA GLY A 340 -1.55 7.00 1.07
C GLY A 340 -0.85 6.37 2.29
N MET A 341 -0.72 5.04 2.35
CA MET A 341 -0.06 4.39 3.48
C MET A 341 1.45 4.67 3.52
N SER A 342 2.09 4.58 2.35
CA SER A 342 3.50 4.90 2.17
C SER A 342 3.84 6.34 2.55
N ARG A 343 3.01 7.30 2.15
CA ARG A 343 3.28 8.72 2.44
C ARG A 343 2.95 9.04 3.90
N ALA A 344 1.95 8.37 4.47
CA ALA A 344 1.64 8.45 5.89
C ALA A 344 2.83 8.01 6.77
N SER A 345 3.51 6.89 6.45
CA SER A 345 4.64 6.44 7.26
C SER A 345 5.87 7.35 7.18
N ILE A 346 6.09 7.98 6.03
CA ILE A 346 7.14 9.00 5.85
C ILE A 346 6.79 10.26 6.66
N ILE A 347 5.53 10.70 6.63
CA ILE A 347 5.07 11.85 7.43
C ILE A 347 5.17 11.55 8.92
N GLU A 348 4.80 10.35 9.37
CA GLU A 348 4.98 9.93 10.77
C GLU A 348 6.44 10.07 11.20
N SER A 349 7.37 9.58 10.36
CA SER A 349 8.81 9.70 10.60
C SER A 349 9.27 11.17 10.72
N ALA A 350 8.74 12.06 9.88
CA ALA A 350 9.01 13.50 9.97
C ALA A 350 8.42 14.16 11.22
N LEU A 351 7.25 13.70 11.69
CA LEU A 351 6.60 14.21 12.90
C LEU A 351 7.28 13.70 14.18
N ALA A 352 7.90 12.52 14.14
CA ALA A 352 8.68 11.95 15.24
C ALA A 352 10.08 12.59 15.38
N ASP A 353 10.57 13.31 14.36
CA ASP A 353 11.84 14.02 14.41
C ASP A 353 11.80 15.15 15.47
N THR A 354 12.62 15.00 16.52
CA THR A 354 12.72 15.93 17.67
C THR A 354 13.66 17.11 17.44
N SER A 355 14.30 17.22 16.28
CA SER A 355 15.18 18.34 15.95
C SER A 355 14.44 19.68 15.94
N ARG A 356 15.18 20.77 16.08
CA ARG A 356 14.64 22.15 16.03
C ARG A 356 14.33 22.65 14.60
N SER A 357 14.41 21.76 13.59
CA SER A 357 14.11 22.12 12.20
C SER A 357 12.61 22.42 11.99
N SER A 358 12.28 23.23 10.97
CA SER A 358 10.89 23.42 10.55
C SER A 358 10.27 22.09 10.07
N LEU A 359 8.93 21.98 10.15
CA LEU A 359 8.22 20.78 9.70
C LEU A 359 8.49 20.50 8.21
N GLU A 360 8.52 21.53 7.38
CA GLU A 360 8.87 21.40 5.96
C GLU A 360 10.26 20.77 5.76
N LYS A 361 11.27 21.22 6.52
CA LYS A 361 12.62 20.64 6.44
C LYS A 361 12.65 19.19 6.93
N LYS A 362 11.90 18.86 7.98
CA LYS A 362 11.76 17.47 8.48
C LYS A 362 11.11 16.57 7.44
N LEU A 363 10.04 17.04 6.79
CA LEU A 363 9.38 16.31 5.70
C LEU A 363 10.34 16.07 4.54
N ARG A 364 11.03 17.10 4.04
CA ARG A 364 12.01 16.96 2.95
C ARG A 364 13.09 15.93 3.29
N ASN A 365 13.62 15.96 4.52
CA ASN A 365 14.60 14.97 4.98
C ASN A 365 14.02 13.56 5.04
N ALA A 366 12.80 13.38 5.57
CA ALA A 366 12.15 12.08 5.67
C ALA A 366 11.89 11.47 4.29
N PHE A 367 11.38 12.27 3.33
CA PHE A 367 11.18 11.82 1.96
C PHE A 367 12.49 11.46 1.27
N LYS A 368 13.55 12.27 1.45
CA LYS A 368 14.89 11.95 0.94
C LYS A 368 15.41 10.62 1.49
N SER A 369 15.31 10.41 2.80
CA SER A 369 15.73 9.16 3.46
C SER A 369 14.93 7.94 2.99
N ALA A 370 13.67 8.15 2.61
CA ALA A 370 12.80 7.11 2.05
C ALA A 370 13.02 6.87 0.55
N GLY A 371 13.99 7.55 -0.09
CA GLY A 371 14.31 7.39 -1.51
C GLY A 371 13.42 8.18 -2.47
N TYR A 372 12.76 9.25 -1.99
CA TYR A 372 11.96 10.16 -2.81
C TYR A 372 12.68 11.50 -3.00
N ASN A 373 12.37 12.18 -4.11
CA ASN A 373 12.91 13.50 -4.40
C ASN A 373 12.35 14.52 -3.38
N PRO A 374 13.20 15.19 -2.58
CA PRO A 374 12.75 16.15 -1.56
C PRO A 374 12.11 17.42 -2.15
N ASP A 375 12.35 17.72 -3.43
CA ASP A 375 11.80 18.88 -4.13
C ASP A 375 10.49 18.56 -4.85
N ASN A 376 10.25 17.27 -5.15
CA ASN A 376 8.98 16.78 -5.61
C ASN A 376 8.75 15.31 -5.17
N PRO A 377 8.11 15.09 -3.99
CA PRO A 377 7.94 13.76 -3.41
C PRO A 377 7.06 12.79 -4.20
N ALA A 378 6.43 13.25 -5.29
CA ALA A 378 5.77 12.37 -6.23
C ALA A 378 6.77 11.56 -7.07
N PHE A 379 8.07 11.89 -7.06
CA PHE A 379 9.12 11.23 -7.83
C PHE A 379 10.15 10.59 -6.91
N ARG A 380 10.81 9.52 -7.38
CA ARG A 380 11.95 8.93 -6.67
C ARG A 380 13.14 9.87 -6.67
N LEU A 381 14.03 9.66 -5.71
CA LEU A 381 15.38 10.20 -5.73
C LEU A 381 16.18 9.40 -6.77
N GLU A 382 16.82 10.09 -7.71
CA GLU A 382 17.71 9.48 -8.71
C GLU A 382 19.03 9.01 -8.08
#